data_AF-A0A2A5A7J3-F1
#
_entry.id   AF-A0A2A5A7J3-F1
#
_cell.length_a   1.000
_cell.length_b   1.000
_cell.length_c   1.000
_cell.angle_alpha   90.00
_cell.angle_beta   90.00
_cell.angle_gamma   90.00
#
_symmetry.space_group_name_H-M   'P 1'
#
loop_
_entity.id
_entity.type
_entity.pdbx_description
1 polymer ?
#
loop_
_entity_poly.entity_id
_entity_poly.type
_entity_poly.pdbx_seq_one_letter_code
_entity_poly.pdbx_strand_id
1 'polypeptide(L)' 'MPRTSTFALTNATQPYLQELASEGLELFVKRDPLRAQGLNVSGGMVFHPGVSKAFKLPLQTIDDLPSIGGTVR' A
#
# COMPACT_ATOMS: atom_id res chain seq x y z
N MET A 1 5.72 12.64 -22.96
CA MET A 1 4.48 12.08 -23.52
C MET A 1 3.51 11.70 -22.41
N PRO A 2 2.89 12.68 -21.72
CA PRO A 2 2.10 12.41 -20.52
C PRO A 2 0.81 11.63 -20.82
N ARG A 3 0.14 11.87 -21.97
CA ARG A 3 -1.13 11.21 -22.30
C ARG A 3 -1.01 9.68 -22.37
N THR A 4 -0.05 9.18 -23.15
CA THR A 4 0.13 7.73 -23.34
C THR A 4 0.56 7.04 -22.05
N SER A 5 1.48 7.64 -21.28
CA SER A 5 1.93 7.07 -20.00
C SER A 5 0.82 7.06 -18.95
N THR A 6 -0.05 8.08 -18.92
CA THR A 6 -1.20 8.10 -18.00
C THR A 6 -2.12 6.93 -18.27
N PHE A 7 -2.57 6.74 -19.52
CA PHE A 7 -3.47 5.62 -19.85
C PHE A 7 -2.83 4.27 -19.54
N ALA A 8 -1.54 4.09 -19.86
CA ALA A 8 -0.83 2.87 -19.56
C ALA A 8 -0.78 2.59 -18.06
N LEU A 9 -0.42 3.59 -17.25
CA LEU A 9 -0.33 3.46 -15.80
C LEU A 9 -1.71 3.24 -15.16
N THR A 10 -2.71 4.04 -15.52
CA THR A 10 -4.06 3.90 -14.94
C THR A 10 -4.67 2.56 -15.28
N ASN A 11 -4.52 2.06 -16.50
CA ASN A 11 -5.02 0.72 -16.85
C ASN A 11 -4.35 -0.38 -16.01
N ALA A 12 -3.07 -0.22 -15.67
CA ALA A 12 -2.35 -1.16 -14.82
C ALA A 12 -2.75 -1.04 -13.33
N THR A 13 -3.06 0.17 -12.84
CA THR A 13 -3.33 0.42 -11.41
C THR A 13 -4.81 0.39 -11.03
N GLN A 14 -5.72 0.54 -12.00
CA GLN A 14 -7.17 0.58 -11.78
C GLN A 14 -7.72 -0.62 -11.00
N PRO A 15 -7.34 -1.89 -11.29
CA PRO A 15 -7.87 -3.04 -10.55
C PRO A 15 -7.51 -2.98 -9.06
N TYR A 16 -6.26 -2.64 -8.74
CA TYR A 16 -5.80 -2.51 -7.35
C TYR A 16 -6.55 -1.41 -6.61
N LEU A 17 -6.86 -0.30 -7.28
CA LEU A 17 -7.58 0.82 -6.69
C LEU A 17 -9.03 0.46 -6.35
N GLN A 18 -9.71 -0.31 -7.23
CA GLN A 18 -11.07 -0.78 -6.97
C GLN A 18 -11.13 -1.72 -5.77
N GLU A 19 -10.19 -2.66 -5.67
CA GLU A 19 -10.13 -3.59 -4.55
C GLU A 19 -9.79 -2.89 -3.23
N LEU A 20 -8.79 -1.99 -3.23
CA LEU A 20 -8.41 -1.22 -2.05
C LEU A 20 -9.56 -0.35 -1.55
N ALA A 21 -10.32 0.28 -2.46
CA ALA A 21 -11.49 1.08 -2.11
C ALA A 21 -12.65 0.26 -1.53
N SER A 22 -12.79 -1.00 -1.96
CA SER A 22 -13.88 -1.89 -1.53
C SER A 22 -13.60 -2.57 -0.20
N GLU A 23 -12.35 -2.97 0.05
CA GLU A 23 -11.97 -3.84 1.18
C GLU A 23 -11.18 -3.10 2.27
N GLY A 24 -10.63 -1.93 1.97
CA GLY A 24 -9.73 -1.22 2.86
C GLY A 24 -8.33 -1.83 2.88
N LEU A 25 -7.38 -1.09 3.48
CA LEU A 25 -5.95 -1.42 3.40
C LEU A 25 -5.60 -2.78 4.03
N GLU A 26 -6.15 -3.07 5.21
CA GLU A 26 -5.78 -4.28 5.98
C GLU A 26 -6.15 -5.56 5.24
N LEU A 27 -7.40 -5.68 4.79
CA LEU A 27 -7.85 -6.83 4.02
C LEU A 27 -7.11 -6.92 2.68
N PHE A 28 -6.90 -5.78 2.03
CA PHE A 28 -6.19 -5.73 0.75
C PHE A 28 -4.77 -6.29 0.83
N VAL A 29 -3.98 -5.92 1.85
CA VAL A 29 -2.59 -6.41 1.97
C VAL A 29 -2.49 -7.83 2.52
N LYS A 30 -3.45 -8.28 3.34
CA LYS A 30 -3.46 -9.65 3.88
C LYS A 30 -3.87 -10.71 2.85
N ARG A 31 -4.58 -10.31 1.79
CA ARG A 31 -5.10 -11.23 0.76
C ARG A 31 -4.04 -11.79 -0.17
N ASP A 32 -2.99 -11.03 -0.46
CA ASP A 32 -1.93 -11.41 -1.41
C ASP A 32 -0.56 -10.86 -0.98
N PRO A 33 0.45 -11.70 -0.77
CA PRO A 33 1.82 -11.27 -0.47
C PRO A 33 2.41 -10.27 -1.48
N LEU A 34 1.96 -10.27 -2.74
CA LEU A 34 2.39 -9.28 -3.74
C LEU A 34 1.87 -7.87 -3.43
N ARG A 35 0.69 -7.74 -2.83
CA ARG A 35 0.12 -6.44 -2.42
C ARG A 35 0.82 -5.88 -1.21
N ALA A 36 1.16 -6.76 -0.26
CA ALA A 36 1.95 -6.40 0.91
C ALA A 36 3.30 -5.78 0.54
N GLN A 37 3.95 -6.26 -0.53
CA GLN A 37 5.22 -5.71 -1.01
C GLN A 37 5.10 -4.25 -1.48
N GLY A 38 3.91 -3.79 -1.88
CA GLY A 38 3.67 -2.40 -2.24
C GLY A 38 3.59 -1.45 -1.02
N LEU A 39 3.37 -1.98 0.18
CA LEU A 39 3.21 -1.17 1.39
C LEU A 39 4.58 -0.71 1.92
N ASN A 40 4.78 0.61 1.97
CA ASN A 40 6.00 1.20 2.49
C ASN A 40 5.87 1.69 3.93
N VAL A 41 4.83 2.48 4.20
CA VAL A 41 4.60 3.13 5.48
C VAL A 41 3.11 3.20 5.80
N SER A 42 2.77 3.08 7.08
CA SER A 42 1.41 3.29 7.60
C SER A 42 1.47 3.68 9.07
N GLY A 43 0.70 4.69 9.49
CA GLY A 43 0.65 5.14 10.88
C GLY A 43 2.00 5.48 11.52
N GLY A 44 2.96 6.01 10.74
CA GLY A 44 4.31 6.31 11.22
C GLY A 44 5.27 5.12 11.30
N MET A 45 4.82 3.92 10.92
CA MET A 45 5.61 2.68 10.91
C MET A 45 6.06 2.31 9.48
N VAL A 46 7.21 1.65 9.36
CA VAL A 46 7.79 1.20 8.09
C VAL A 46 7.58 -0.30 7.90
N PHE A 47 7.08 -0.70 6.74
CA PHE A 47 6.78 -2.10 6.39
C PHE A 47 7.62 -2.62 5.21
N HIS A 48 8.31 -1.73 4.47
CA HIS A 48 9.15 -2.12 3.34
C HIS A 48 10.63 -2.25 3.72
N PRO A 49 11.29 -3.41 3.49
CA PRO A 49 12.68 -3.64 3.87
C PRO A 49 13.68 -2.63 3.29
N GLY A 50 13.47 -2.20 2.03
CA GLY A 50 14.32 -1.21 1.38
C GLY A 50 14.29 0.17 2.07
N VAL A 51 13.13 0.60 2.56
CA VAL A 51 12.97 1.87 3.29
C VAL A 51 13.61 1.76 4.66
N SER A 52 13.35 0.66 5.38
CA SER A 52 13.98 0.38 6.67
C SER A 52 15.51 0.41 6.57
N LYS A 53 16.09 -0.26 5.57
CA LYS A 53 17.55 -0.28 5.35
C LYS A 53 18.12 1.09 4.97
N ALA A 54 17.46 1.83 4.08
CA ALA A 54 17.93 3.14 3.63
C ALA A 54 17.97 4.18 4.76
N PHE A 55 16.97 4.16 5.64
CA PHE A 55 16.80 5.16 6.69
C PHE A 55 17.13 4.67 8.10
N LYS A 56 17.57 3.41 8.26
CA LYS A 56 17.86 2.75 9.55
C LYS A 56 16.67 2.80 10.51
N LEU A 57 15.46 2.58 9.98
CA LEU A 57 14.21 2.57 10.73
C LEU A 57 13.76 1.14 11.06
N PRO A 58 13.04 0.91 12.17
CA PRO A 58 12.49 -0.41 12.49
C PRO A 58 11.54 -0.92 11.40
N LEU A 59 11.70 -2.18 11.00
CA LEU A 59 10.79 -2.85 10.08
C LEU A 59 9.67 -3.53 10.89
N GLN A 60 8.42 -3.19 10.58
CA GLN A 60 7.22 -3.79 11.18
C GLN A 60 6.66 -4.92 10.31
N THR A 61 5.83 -5.77 10.92
CA THR A 61 5.11 -6.85 10.24
C THR A 61 3.70 -6.40 9.87
N ILE A 62 3.06 -7.08 8.91
CA ILE A 62 1.68 -6.75 8.50
C ILE A 62 0.70 -6.92 9.67
N ASP A 63 1.01 -7.76 10.65
CA ASP A 63 0.18 -7.95 11.82
C ASP A 63 0.13 -6.70 12.72
N ASP A 64 1.14 -5.82 12.63
CA ASP A 64 1.21 -4.54 13.33
C ASP A 64 0.53 -3.39 12.57
N LEU A 65 -0.16 -3.69 11.45
CA LEU A 65 -0.79 -2.66 10.63
C LEU A 65 -1.87 -1.92 11.43
N PRO A 66 -1.82 -0.58 11.52
CA PRO A 66 -2.83 0.17 12.24
C PRO A 66 -4.12 0.21 11.42
N SER A 67 -5.27 0.12 12.10
CA SER A 67 -6.57 0.30 11.45
C SER A 67 -6.71 1.74 10.94
N ILE A 68 -6.57 1.94 9.63
CA ILE A 68 -6.80 3.25 9.00
C ILE A 68 -8.27 3.29 8.57
N GLY A 69 -9.11 3.84 9.44
CA GLY A 69 -10.56 3.84 9.25
C GLY A 69 -11.27 4.89 10.09
N GLY A 70 -10.94 6.17 9.87
CA GLY A 70 -11.87 7.25 10.19
C GLY A 70 -12.76 7.50 8.98
N THR A 71 -14.08 7.57 9.17
CA THR A 71 -15.01 8.10 8.15
C THR A 71 -14.44 9.40 7.61
N VAL A 72 -14.19 9.47 6.31
CA VAL A 72 -13.96 10.74 5.63
C VAL A 72 -15.24 11.55 5.83
N ARG A 73 -15.20 12.51 6.76
CA ARG A 73 -16.25 13.52 6.91
C ARG A 73 -16.11 14.54 5.80
#